data_AF-A0A367IQD2-F1
#
_entry.id   AF-A0A367IQD2-F1
#
_cell.length_a   1.000
_cell.length_b   1.000
_cell.length_c   1.000
_cell.angle_alpha   90.00
_cell.angle_beta   90.00
_cell.angle_gamma   90.00
#
_symmetry.space_group_name_H-M   'P 1'
#
loop_
_entity.id
_entity.type
_entity.pdbx_description
1 polymer ?
#
loop_
_entity_poly.entity_id
_entity_poly.type
_entity_poly.pdbx_seq_one_letter_code
_entity_poly.pdbx_strand_id
1 'polypeptide(L)'
;AIVPFIKNHSNLRGLLLLECAISDDTLQVIAEYLPELRHLDISFCTRVTLQAIRSLIHHCPYLEALGLKHCGLSRSDFPELTLKELSTLNCEDLDRIRKHKEDTIQDSYAYIHHYLSTEQVH
;
A
#
# COMPACT_ATOMS: atom_id res chain seq x y z
N ALA A 1 -0.72 -13.05 -10.19
CA ALA A 1 -1.66 -12.86 -9.06
C ALA A 1 -0.91 -12.22 -7.90
N ILE A 2 -1.50 -11.27 -7.19
CA ILE A 2 -0.79 -10.44 -6.20
C ILE A 2 -0.36 -11.19 -4.94
N VAL A 3 -1.18 -12.13 -4.45
CA VAL A 3 -0.91 -12.87 -3.21
C VAL A 3 0.38 -13.71 -3.28
N PRO A 4 0.61 -14.56 -4.31
CA PRO A 4 1.89 -15.27 -4.44
C PRO A 4 3.10 -14.35 -4.55
N PHE A 5 2.94 -13.18 -5.18
CA PHE A 5 4.01 -12.19 -5.26
C PHE A 5 4.36 -11.66 -3.87
N ILE A 6 3.38 -11.22 -3.07
CA ILE A 6 3.61 -10.74 -1.71
C ILE A 6 4.33 -11.79 -0.86
N LYS A 7 3.87 -13.06 -0.92
CA LYS A 7 4.43 -14.15 -0.11
C LYS A 7 5.89 -14.47 -0.42
N ASN A 8 6.36 -14.16 -1.63
CA ASN A 8 7.74 -14.43 -2.07
C ASN A 8 8.68 -13.22 -1.89
N HIS A 9 8.18 -12.05 -1.50
CA HIS A 9 8.97 -10.81 -1.40
C HIS A 9 8.80 -10.15 -0.03
N SER A 10 9.21 -10.84 1.04
CA SER A 10 9.07 -10.36 2.43
C SER A 10 9.96 -9.15 2.77
N ASN A 11 10.88 -8.77 1.89
CA ASN A 11 11.78 -7.63 2.02
C ASN A 11 11.19 -6.32 1.46
N LEU A 12 9.96 -6.35 0.93
CA LEU A 12 9.32 -5.16 0.39
C LEU A 12 9.10 -4.10 1.48
N ARG A 13 9.60 -2.90 1.19
CA ARG A 13 9.40 -1.68 1.98
C ARG A 13 8.38 -0.77 1.33
N GLY A 14 8.10 -0.93 0.05
CA GLY A 14 7.06 -0.20 -0.63
C GLY A 14 6.24 -1.05 -1.60
N LEU A 15 4.93 -0.89 -1.56
CA LEU A 15 4.00 -1.61 -2.40
C LEU A 15 2.92 -0.64 -2.87
N LEU A 16 2.82 -0.43 -4.18
CA LEU A 16 1.78 0.43 -4.75
C LEU A 16 0.86 -0.46 -5.62
N LEU A 17 -0.40 -0.59 -5.23
CA LEU A 17 -1.46 -1.38 -5.84
C LEU A 17 -2.60 -0.45 -6.27
N LEU A 18 -2.33 0.39 -7.25
CA LEU A 18 -3.27 1.42 -7.69
C LEU A 18 -4.36 0.81 -8.57
N GLU A 19 -5.62 1.17 -8.29
CA GLU A 19 -6.80 0.70 -9.04
C GLU A 19 -6.93 -0.83 -9.09
N CYS A 20 -6.28 -1.55 -8.17
CA CYS A 20 -6.24 -3.00 -8.18
C CYS A 20 -7.50 -3.61 -7.56
N ALA A 21 -7.93 -4.75 -8.10
CA ALA A 21 -9.01 -5.56 -7.51
C ALA A 21 -8.52 -6.37 -6.29
N ILE A 22 -8.17 -5.68 -5.21
CA ILE A 22 -7.77 -6.28 -3.92
C ILE A 22 -8.94 -6.36 -2.94
N SER A 23 -8.85 -7.23 -1.94
CA SER A 23 -9.82 -7.38 -0.86
C SER A 23 -9.14 -7.31 0.51
N ASP A 24 -9.94 -7.37 1.57
CA ASP A 24 -9.47 -7.49 2.95
C ASP A 24 -8.50 -8.67 3.13
N ASP A 25 -8.74 -9.80 2.47
CA ASP A 25 -7.82 -10.96 2.49
C ASP A 25 -6.44 -10.61 1.94
N THR A 26 -6.37 -9.79 0.89
CA THR A 26 -5.09 -9.31 0.35
C THR A 26 -4.37 -8.44 1.37
N LEU A 27 -5.08 -7.56 2.08
CA LEU A 27 -4.49 -6.72 3.14
C LEU A 27 -4.00 -7.55 4.32
N GLN A 28 -4.71 -8.62 4.68
CA GLN A 28 -4.25 -9.56 5.71
C GLN A 28 -2.94 -10.24 5.29
N VAL A 29 -2.83 -10.68 4.03
CA VAL A 29 -1.58 -11.25 3.50
C VAL A 29 -0.46 -10.22 3.51
N ILE A 30 -0.72 -8.95 3.17
CA ILE A 30 0.27 -7.88 3.25
C ILE A 30 0.79 -7.72 4.68
N ALA A 31 -0.13 -7.62 5.66
CA ALA A 31 0.22 -7.52 7.08
C ALA A 31 1.04 -8.70 7.59
N GLU A 32 0.73 -9.91 7.14
CA GLU A 32 1.40 -11.13 7.60
C GLU A 32 2.80 -11.33 6.98
N TYR A 33 2.96 -10.99 5.70
CA TYR A 33 4.17 -11.33 4.95
C TYR A 33 5.13 -10.16 4.72
N LEU A 34 4.69 -8.91 4.90
CA LEU A 34 5.52 -7.71 4.71
C LEU A 34 5.71 -6.95 6.04
N PRO A 35 6.43 -7.52 7.03
CA PRO A 35 6.59 -6.90 8.34
C PRO A 35 7.39 -5.59 8.30
N GLU A 36 8.24 -5.41 7.29
CA GLU A 36 9.10 -4.24 7.07
C GLU A 36 8.48 -3.20 6.13
N LEU A 37 7.17 -3.34 5.82
CA LEU A 37 6.49 -2.44 4.90
C LEU A 37 6.42 -1.02 5.49
N ARG A 38 6.89 -0.06 4.69
CA ARG A 38 6.91 1.37 5.04
C ARG A 38 5.93 2.18 4.21
N HIS A 39 5.74 1.83 2.94
CA HIS A 39 4.89 2.58 2.03
C HIS A 39 3.87 1.65 1.38
N LEU A 40 2.59 1.91 1.58
CA LEU A 40 1.51 1.22 0.88
C LEU A 40 0.65 2.25 0.15
N ASP A 41 0.33 2.03 -1.11
CA ASP A 41 -0.70 2.81 -1.79
C ASP A 41 -1.70 1.86 -2.42
N ILE A 42 -2.95 1.94 -1.97
CA ILE A 42 -4.06 1.18 -2.52
C ILE A 42 -5.14 2.11 -3.06
N SER A 43 -4.76 3.32 -3.46
CA SER A 43 -5.69 4.30 -4.01
C SER A 43 -6.50 3.69 -5.15
N PHE A 44 -7.78 4.07 -5.22
CA PHE A 44 -8.79 3.57 -6.13
C PHE A 44 -9.18 2.09 -5.93
N CYS A 45 -8.72 1.44 -4.86
CA CYS A 45 -9.20 0.12 -4.46
C CYS A 45 -10.47 0.27 -3.60
N THR A 46 -11.65 0.05 -4.18
CA THR A 46 -12.95 0.30 -3.51
C THR A 46 -13.50 -0.88 -2.73
N ARG A 47 -12.81 -2.03 -2.76
CA ARG A 47 -13.26 -3.30 -2.17
C ARG A 47 -12.66 -3.60 -0.79
N VAL A 48 -11.89 -2.67 -0.24
CA VAL A 48 -11.27 -2.80 1.09
C VAL A 48 -12.14 -2.13 2.15
N THR A 49 -12.22 -2.71 3.34
CA THR A 49 -13.01 -2.17 4.45
C THR A 49 -12.16 -1.37 5.43
N LEU A 50 -12.82 -0.47 6.16
CA LEU A 50 -12.20 0.27 7.26
C LEU A 50 -11.53 -0.66 8.29
N GLN A 51 -12.18 -1.78 8.63
CA GLN A 51 -11.66 -2.73 9.61
C GLN A 51 -10.37 -3.40 9.13
N ALA A 52 -10.29 -3.75 7.84
CA ALA A 52 -9.08 -4.33 7.28
C ALA A 52 -7.91 -3.33 7.26
N ILE A 53 -8.17 -2.05 6.97
CA ILE A 53 -7.15 -1.00 7.05
C ILE A 53 -6.66 -0.79 8.48
N ARG A 54 -7.56 -0.74 9.46
CA ARG A 54 -7.19 -0.70 10.88
C ARG A 54 -6.29 -1.86 11.26
N SER A 55 -6.72 -3.07 10.89
CA SER A 55 -5.94 -4.29 11.15
C SER A 55 -4.54 -4.21 10.51
N LEU A 56 -4.45 -3.77 9.26
CA LEU A 56 -3.17 -3.59 8.56
C LEU A 56 -2.24 -2.64 9.33
N ILE A 57 -2.74 -1.47 9.72
CA ILE A 57 -1.94 -0.45 10.44
C ILE A 57 -1.40 -1.02 11.77
N HIS A 58 -2.21 -1.80 12.49
CA HIS A 58 -1.76 -2.44 13.73
C HIS A 58 -0.70 -3.53 13.53
N HIS A 59 -0.70 -4.21 12.38
CA HIS A 59 0.24 -5.31 12.09
C HIS A 59 1.49 -4.86 11.30
N CYS A 60 1.49 -3.66 10.73
CA CYS A 60 2.62 -3.06 10.03
C CYS A 60 3.21 -1.89 10.86
N PRO A 61 4.00 -2.14 11.92
CA PRO A 61 4.45 -1.11 12.85
C PRO A 61 5.43 -0.09 12.24
N TYR A 62 6.02 -0.40 11.08
CA TYR A 62 6.93 0.48 10.35
C TYR A 62 6.24 1.25 9.21
N LEU A 63 4.91 1.19 9.10
CA LEU A 63 4.19 1.88 8.04
C LEU A 63 4.32 3.41 8.21
N GLU A 64 5.00 4.03 7.26
CA GLU A 64 5.33 5.45 7.19
C GLU A 64 4.45 6.23 6.20
N ALA A 65 3.85 5.55 5.21
CA ALA A 65 2.95 6.13 4.19
C ALA A 65 1.82 5.15 3.81
N LEU A 66 0.58 5.64 3.75
CA LEU A 66 -0.61 4.89 3.33
C LEU A 66 -1.48 5.74 2.39
N GLY A 67 -1.62 5.32 1.14
CA GLY A 67 -2.48 5.95 0.14
C GLY A 67 -3.86 5.28 0.07
N LEU A 68 -4.92 6.05 0.34
CA LEU A 68 -6.32 5.59 0.34
C LEU A 68 -7.23 6.43 -0.57
N LYS A 69 -6.67 7.15 -1.54
CA LYS A 69 -7.45 8.07 -2.38
C LYS A 69 -8.58 7.29 -3.08
N HIS A 70 -9.80 7.84 -3.09
CA HIS A 70 -10.97 7.18 -3.68
C HIS A 70 -11.30 5.77 -3.16
N CYS A 71 -10.88 5.43 -1.93
CA CYS A 71 -11.28 4.18 -1.27
C CYS A 71 -12.55 4.33 -0.42
N GLY A 72 -13.16 5.53 -0.39
CA GLY A 72 -14.31 5.83 0.48
C GLY A 72 -13.96 5.96 1.96
N LEU A 73 -12.66 6.06 2.28
CA LEU A 73 -12.11 6.22 3.63
C LEU A 73 -11.41 7.57 3.74
N SER A 74 -11.45 8.14 4.93
CA SER A 74 -10.94 9.46 5.28
C SER A 74 -10.20 9.42 6.61
N ARG A 75 -9.43 10.46 6.89
CA ARG A 75 -8.72 10.57 8.17
C ARG A 75 -9.64 10.54 9.39
N SER A 76 -10.87 11.07 9.26
CA SER A 76 -11.86 11.03 10.34
C SER A 76 -12.35 9.63 10.70
N ASP A 77 -12.13 8.63 9.83
CA ASP A 77 -12.52 7.25 10.11
C ASP A 77 -11.56 6.55 11.09
N PHE A 78 -10.41 7.17 11.40
CA PHE A 78 -9.35 6.64 12.23
C PHE A 78 -8.97 7.58 13.40
N PRO A 79 -9.93 7.96 14.28
CA PRO A 79 -9.67 8.88 15.39
C PRO A 79 -8.68 8.34 16.44
N GLU A 80 -8.54 7.02 16.54
CA GLU A 80 -7.68 6.33 17.50
C GLU A 80 -6.20 6.33 17.12
N LEU A 81 -5.88 6.53 15.85
CA LEU A 81 -4.50 6.54 15.39
C LEU A 81 -3.91 7.92 15.68
N THR A 82 -2.87 7.95 16.51
CA THR A 82 -2.20 9.21 16.85
C THR A 82 -1.57 9.79 15.59
N LEU A 83 -1.41 11.12 15.54
CA LEU A 83 -0.79 11.88 14.43
C LEU A 83 0.52 11.29 13.85
N LYS A 84 1.18 10.40 14.59
CA LYS A 84 2.42 9.70 14.24
C LYS A 84 2.20 8.42 13.40
N GLU A 85 1.04 7.76 13.52
CA GLU A 85 0.64 6.59 12.74
C GLU A 85 -0.13 6.98 11.47
N LEU A 86 -0.72 8.19 11.47
CA LEU A 86 -1.51 8.78 10.38
C LEU A 86 -0.88 10.01 9.71
N SER A 87 0.40 10.34 9.97
CA SER A 87 1.12 11.34 9.17
C SER A 87 1.20 10.94 7.68
N THR A 88 0.83 9.70 7.39
CA THR A 88 0.43 9.14 6.10
C THR A 88 -0.74 9.90 5.48
N LEU A 89 -0.50 11.10 4.95
CA LEU A 89 -1.29 11.69 3.86
C LEU A 89 -0.65 13.02 3.43
N ASN A 90 0.51 12.96 2.79
CA ASN A 90 0.75 13.85 1.66
C ASN A 90 0.97 12.96 0.44
N CYS A 91 0.10 13.12 -0.57
CA CYS A 91 0.32 12.59 -1.90
C CYS A 91 1.73 12.93 -2.39
N GLU A 92 2.35 14.01 -1.92
CA GLU A 92 3.70 14.44 -2.29
C GLU A 92 4.79 13.40 -2.07
N ASP A 93 4.78 12.62 -0.98
CA ASP A 93 5.84 11.61 -0.74
C ASP A 93 5.64 10.37 -1.61
N LEU A 94 4.38 9.93 -1.76
CA LEU A 94 4.02 8.87 -2.70
C LEU A 94 4.22 9.32 -4.16
N ASP A 95 4.00 10.59 -4.46
CA ASP A 95 4.24 11.22 -5.77
C ASP A 95 5.75 11.37 -6.02
N ARG A 96 6.57 11.65 -5.00
CA ARG A 96 8.03 11.63 -5.08
C ARG A 96 8.52 10.21 -5.41
N ILE A 97 8.01 9.19 -4.71
CA ILE A 97 8.31 7.78 -4.98
C ILE A 97 7.81 7.38 -6.38
N ARG A 98 6.62 7.83 -6.77
CA ARG A 98 6.02 7.59 -8.10
C ARG A 98 6.81 8.27 -9.23
N LYS A 99 7.39 9.45 -8.98
CA LYS A 99 8.25 10.17 -9.94
C LYS A 99 9.66 9.56 -10.01
N HIS A 100 10.22 9.13 -8.88
CA HIS A 100 11.51 8.42 -8.86
C HIS A 100 11.44 7.02 -9.52
N LYS A 101 10.24 6.50 -9.77
CA LYS A 101 10.03 5.21 -10.45
C LYS A 101 10.40 5.19 -11.93
N GLU A 102 10.58 6.35 -12.59
CA GLU A 102 11.17 6.35 -13.94
C GLU A 102 12.67 6.07 -13.93
N ASP A 103 13.37 6.28 -12.80
CA ASP A 103 14.83 6.23 -12.75
C ASP A 103 15.43 5.12 -11.85
N THR A 104 14.72 4.53 -10.88
CA THR A 104 15.32 3.51 -9.98
C THR A 104 14.30 2.58 -9.33
N ILE A 105 14.04 1.40 -9.92
CA ILE A 105 13.43 0.29 -9.18
C ILE A 105 14.54 -0.32 -8.30
N GLN A 106 14.54 -0.02 -7.01
CA GLN A 106 15.32 -0.78 -6.02
C GLN A 106 14.53 -2.03 -5.62
N ASP A 107 15.20 -3.18 -5.43
CA ASP A 107 14.66 -4.52 -5.12
C ASP A 107 13.65 -4.63 -3.94
N SER A 108 13.34 -3.53 -3.26
CA SER A 108 12.42 -3.44 -2.11
C SER A 108 11.12 -2.69 -2.40
N TYR A 109 10.87 -2.23 -3.64
CA TYR A 109 9.64 -1.54 -4.03
C TYR A 109 8.95 -2.22 -5.21
N ALA A 110 7.64 -2.42 -5.12
CA ALA A 110 6.81 -2.96 -6.20
C ALA A 110 5.76 -1.95 -6.69
N TYR A 111 5.41 -1.99 -7.99
CA TYR A 111 4.37 -1.17 -8.63
C TYR A 111 3.40 -2.03 -9.42
N ILE A 112 2.11 -1.90 -9.16
CA ILE A 112 1.06 -2.56 -9.95
C ILE A 112 -0.08 -1.57 -10.14
N HIS A 113 -0.48 -1.36 -11.40
CA HIS A 113 -1.58 -0.47 -11.79
C HIS A 113 -2.51 -1.22 -12.75
N HIS A 114 -3.82 -1.21 -12.50
CA HIS A 114 -4.78 -2.01 -13.28
C HIS A 114 -4.89 -1.60 -14.76
N TYR A 115 -4.64 -0.32 -15.08
CA TYR A 115 -4.65 0.19 -16.46
C TYR A 115 -3.39 -0.07 -17.31
N LEU A 116 -2.31 -0.63 -16.74
CA LEU A 116 -1.17 -1.10 -17.52
C LEU A 116 -1.29 -2.61 -17.74
N SER A 117 -2.30 -2.98 -18.54
CA SER A 117 -2.26 -4.26 -19.24
C SER A 117 -1.12 -4.16 -20.26
N THR A 118 -0.20 -5.11 -20.18
CA THR A 118 1.00 -5.31 -21.03
C THR A 118 2.18 -4.39 -20.71
N GLU A 119 3.29 -5.04 -20.33
CA GLU A 119 4.64 -4.50 -20.12
C GLU A 119 4.94 -3.90 -18.73
N GLN A 120 5.99 -4.43 -18.10
CA GLN A 120 6.59 -4.05 -16.81
C GLN A 120 5.97 -4.69 -15.56
N VAL A 121 6.10 -6.02 -15.48
CA VAL A 121 6.52 -6.64 -14.20
C VAL A 121 8.03 -6.82 -14.31
N HIS A 122 8.79 -5.88 -13.75
CA HIS A 122 10.20 -6.07 -13.42
C HIS A 122 10.30 -6.42 -11.95
#